data_AF-A0A2N3AGS0-F1
#
_entry.id   AF-A0A2N3AGS0-F1
#
_cell.length_a   1.000
_cell.length_b   1.000
_cell.length_c   1.000
_cell.angle_alpha   90.00
_cell.angle_beta   90.00
_cell.angle_gamma   90.00
#
_symmetry.space_group_name_H-M   'P 1'
#
loop_
_entity.id
_entity.type
_entity.pdbx_description
1 polymer ?
#
loop_
_entity_poly.entity_id
_entity_poly.type
_entity_poly.pdbx_seq_one_letter_code
_entity_poly.pdbx_strand_id
1 'polypeptide(L)'
;MKRKGKSKIKKRKIKFKQVTFKLSERQHKSISNYCKARKTTLNKLLKKSIERYMNGYEVQVPKQFYASERQLELFSEEKENLSSEA
;
A
#
# COMPACT_ATOMS: atom_id res chain seq x y z
N MET A 1 22.21 -25.20 42.57
CA MET A 1 21.14 -24.59 41.73
C MET A 1 21.75 -23.98 40.47
N LYS A 2 21.53 -24.54 39.27
CA LYS A 2 22.05 -23.97 38.01
C LYS A 2 21.03 -22.97 37.45
N ARG A 3 21.43 -21.70 37.29
CA ARG A 3 20.59 -20.62 36.72
C ARG A 3 20.26 -20.95 35.25
N LYS A 4 18.98 -21.14 34.90
CA LYS A 4 18.54 -21.30 33.50
C LYS A 4 18.88 -20.02 32.73
N GLY A 5 19.80 -20.12 31.76
CA GLY A 5 20.17 -19.00 30.91
C GLY A 5 18.97 -18.52 30.07
N LYS A 6 18.78 -17.20 29.95
CA LYS A 6 17.72 -16.59 29.14
C LYS A 6 17.82 -17.08 27.69
N SER A 7 16.76 -17.74 27.19
CA SER A 7 16.64 -18.14 25.80
C SER A 7 16.70 -16.89 24.90
N LYS A 8 17.62 -16.86 23.93
CA LYS A 8 17.74 -15.77 22.97
C LYS A 8 16.52 -15.81 22.02
N ILE A 9 15.68 -14.77 22.06
CA ILE A 9 14.56 -14.60 21.13
C ILE A 9 15.11 -14.58 19.70
N LYS A 10 14.71 -15.55 18.87
CA LYS A 10 15.10 -15.60 17.46
C LYS A 10 14.41 -14.46 16.71
N LYS A 11 15.18 -13.56 16.10
CA LYS A 11 14.65 -12.49 15.24
C LYS A 11 13.96 -13.11 14.02
N ARG A 12 12.74 -12.64 13.71
CA ARG A 12 12.04 -13.03 12.47
C ARG A 12 12.83 -12.53 11.27
N LYS A 13 13.01 -13.40 10.26
CA LYS A 13 13.66 -13.01 9.00
C LYS A 13 12.74 -12.05 8.24
N ILE A 14 13.25 -10.89 7.85
CA ILE A 14 12.53 -9.95 6.98
C ILE A 14 12.53 -10.52 5.56
N LYS A 15 11.34 -10.70 4.97
CA LYS A 15 11.19 -11.14 3.58
C LYS A 15 11.13 -9.90 2.68
N PHE A 16 12.03 -9.81 1.71
CA PHE A 16 12.01 -8.75 0.70
C PHE A 16 11.39 -9.28 -0.59
N LYS A 17 10.68 -8.41 -1.32
CA LYS A 17 10.09 -8.68 -2.63
C LYS A 17 10.62 -7.66 -3.63
N GLN A 18 10.91 -8.11 -4.85
CA GLN A 18 11.39 -7.26 -5.93
C GLN A 18 10.20 -6.73 -6.75
N VAL A 19 10.23 -5.44 -7.06
CA VAL A 19 9.28 -4.78 -7.96
C VAL A 19 10.08 -4.21 -9.12
N THR A 20 9.71 -4.57 -10.35
CA THR A 20 10.33 -4.08 -11.58
C THR A 20 9.30 -3.29 -12.39
N PHE A 21 9.66 -2.10 -12.82
CA PHE A 21 8.83 -1.28 -13.69
C PHE A 21 9.71 -0.63 -14.76
N LYS A 22 9.12 -0.39 -15.93
CA LYS A 22 9.78 0.33 -17.02
C LYS A 22 9.50 1.82 -16.85
N LEU A 23 10.50 2.65 -17.13
CA LEU A 23 10.38 4.10 -17.17
C LEU A 23 10.64 4.60 -18.59
N SER A 24 9.97 5.68 -18.97
CA SER A 24 10.37 6.41 -20.16
C SER A 24 11.76 7.04 -19.96
N GLU A 25 12.47 7.27 -21.07
CA GLU A 25 13.80 7.88 -21.03
C GLU A 25 13.77 9.28 -20.40
N ARG A 26 12.72 10.07 -20.67
CA ARG A 26 12.53 11.41 -20.09
C ARG A 26 12.37 11.34 -18.58
N GLN A 27 11.57 10.41 -18.08
CA GLN A 27 11.39 10.21 -16.63
C GLN A 27 12.71 9.78 -15.97
N HIS A 28 13.45 8.86 -16.58
CA HIS A 28 14.73 8.40 -16.07
C HIS A 28 15.77 9.55 -15.98
N LYS A 29 15.87 10.37 -17.03
CA LYS A 29 16.75 11.56 -17.03
C LYS A 29 16.36 12.55 -15.93
N SER A 30 15.08 12.85 -15.78
CA SER A 30 14.57 13.75 -14.74
C SER A 30 14.91 13.25 -13.34
N ILE A 31 14.68 11.97 -13.08
CA ILE A 31 15.00 11.32 -11.81
C ILE A 31 16.51 11.36 -11.53
N SER A 32 17.35 11.06 -12.53
CA SER A 32 18.80 11.08 -12.37
C SER A 32 19.30 12.48 -11.99
N ASN A 33 18.82 13.52 -12.68
CA ASN A 33 19.18 14.91 -12.39
C ASN A 33 18.72 15.34 -10.99
N TYR A 34 17.50 14.95 -10.60
CA TYR A 34 17.00 15.20 -9.25
C TYR A 34 17.86 14.52 -8.17
N CYS A 35 18.20 13.25 -8.36
CA CYS A 35 19.05 12.50 -7.43
C CYS A 35 20.44 13.13 -7.27
N LYS A 36 21.04 13.63 -8.37
CA LYS A 36 22.30 14.39 -8.35
C LYS A 36 22.17 15.68 -7.55
N ALA A 37 21.16 16.49 -7.84
CA ALA A 37 20.95 17.79 -7.19
C ALA A 37 20.72 17.68 -5.67
N ARG A 38 20.03 16.62 -5.22
CA ARG A 38 19.68 16.41 -3.81
C ARG A 38 20.60 15.43 -3.08
N LYS A 39 21.65 14.90 -3.73
CA LYS A 39 22.54 13.86 -3.18
C LYS A 39 21.75 12.67 -2.60
N THR A 40 20.77 12.19 -3.37
CA THR A 40 19.91 11.04 -3.00
C THR A 40 20.07 9.90 -4.00
N THR A 41 19.57 8.73 -3.64
CA THR A 41 19.50 7.58 -4.56
C THR A 41 18.07 7.37 -5.03
N LEU A 42 17.92 6.79 -6.22
CA LEU A 42 16.61 6.44 -6.79
C LEU A 42 15.78 5.60 -5.81
N ASN A 43 16.40 4.60 -5.18
CA ASN A 43 15.75 3.76 -4.18
C ASN A 43 15.23 4.56 -2.98
N LYS A 44 16.00 5.53 -2.47
CA LYS A 44 15.59 6.37 -1.34
C LYS A 44 14.45 7.31 -1.74
N LEU A 45 14.50 7.86 -2.95
CA LEU A 45 13.46 8.71 -3.50
C LEU A 45 12.13 7.95 -3.64
N LEU A 46 12.15 6.78 -4.28
CA LEU A 46 10.95 5.97 -4.50
C LEU A 46 10.34 5.51 -3.18
N LYS A 47 11.15 4.96 -2.27
CA LYS A 47 10.68 4.54 -0.95
C LYS A 47 10.01 5.68 -0.20
N LYS A 48 10.63 6.86 -0.15
CA LYS A 48 10.09 8.03 0.55
C LYS A 48 8.80 8.58 -0.10
N SER A 49 8.69 8.45 -1.42
CA SER A 49 7.51 8.91 -2.15
C SER A 49 6.32 7.98 -1.93
N ILE A 50 6.57 6.66 -1.90
CA ILE A 50 5.56 5.62 -1.72
C ILE A 50 5.17 5.43 -0.24
N GLU A 51 6.07 5.75 0.69
CA GLU A 51 5.85 5.63 2.14
C GLU A 51 4.55 6.29 2.61
N ARG A 52 4.23 7.48 2.09
CA ARG A 52 2.97 8.18 2.40
C ARG A 52 1.71 7.40 2.01
N TYR A 53 1.81 6.57 0.97
CA TYR A 53 0.70 5.78 0.45
C TYR A 53 0.65 4.37 1.05
N MET A 54 1.74 3.87 1.65
CA MET A 54 1.75 2.56 2.29
C MET A 54 1.41 2.61 3.78
N ASN A 55 1.71 3.73 4.44
CA ASN A 55 1.46 3.88 5.87
C ASN A 55 -0.03 3.67 6.18
N GLY A 56 -0.34 2.63 6.96
CA GLY A 56 -1.71 2.26 7.35
C GLY A 56 -2.32 1.10 6.57
N TYR A 57 -1.72 0.65 5.46
CA TYR A 57 -2.24 -0.45 4.63
C TYR A 57 -1.59 -1.82 4.92
N GLU A 58 -0.64 -1.90 5.85
CA GLU A 58 0.07 -3.15 6.19
C GLU A 58 -0.84 -4.17 6.90
N VAL A 59 -1.80 -3.71 7.72
CA VAL A 59 -2.63 -4.57 8.56
C VAL A 59 -4.00 -4.81 7.95
N GLN A 60 -4.68 -3.75 7.53
CA GLN A 60 -5.97 -3.80 6.86
C GLN A 60 -6.14 -2.54 6.00
N VAL A 61 -6.65 -2.71 4.78
CA VAL A 61 -7.17 -1.58 4.00
C VAL A 61 -8.30 -0.93 4.82
N PRO A 62 -8.38 0.40 4.95
CA PRO A 62 -9.48 1.04 5.66
C PRO A 62 -10.83 0.68 5.03
N LYS A 63 -11.85 0.41 5.88
CA LYS A 63 -13.21 0.02 5.47
C LYS A 63 -13.86 0.99 4.46
N GLN A 64 -13.42 2.25 4.46
CA GLN A 64 -13.88 3.30 3.55
C GLN A 64 -13.55 3.06 2.06
N PHE A 65 -12.54 2.23 1.76
CA PHE A 65 -12.17 1.89 0.38
C PHE A 65 -12.77 0.58 -0.12
N TYR A 66 -13.49 -0.16 0.73
CA TYR A 66 -14.32 -1.27 0.28
C TYR A 66 -15.64 -0.70 -0.23
N ALA A 67 -15.59 0.10 -1.29
CA ALA A 67 -16.79 0.32 -2.08
C ALA A 67 -17.17 -1.05 -2.64
N SER A 68 -18.15 -1.70 -2.03
CA SER A 68 -18.73 -2.93 -2.57
C SER A 68 -19.41 -2.55 -3.86
N GLU A 69 -19.06 -3.22 -4.96
CA GLU A 69 -19.67 -3.02 -6.29
C GLU A 69 -21.21 -3.12 -6.25
N ARG A 70 -21.78 -3.73 -5.20
CA ARG A 70 -23.23 -3.94 -5.02
C ARG A 70 -23.94 -2.98 -4.06
N GLN A 71 -23.30 -1.92 -3.57
CA GLN A 71 -24.00 -0.99 -2.65
C GLN A 71 -25.14 -0.20 -3.33
N LEU A 72 -25.13 -0.05 -4.65
CA LEU A 72 -26.21 0.57 -5.41
C LEU A 72 -27.35 -0.40 -5.75
N GLU A 73 -27.11 -1.72 -5.70
CA GLU A 73 -28.14 -2.74 -5.95
C GLU A 73 -29.20 -2.75 -4.84
N LEU A 74 -28.81 -2.45 -3.60
CA LEU A 74 -29.72 -2.33 -2.43
C LEU A 74 -30.84 -1.30 -2.65
N PHE A 75 -30.61 -0.25 -3.44
CA PHE A 75 -31.61 0.79 -3.71
C PHE A 75 -32.42 0.55 -5.00
N SER A 76 -32.13 -0.54 -5.72
CA SER A 76 -32.84 -0.91 -6.95
C SER A 76 -34.08 -1.73 -6.64
N GLU A 77 -33.99 -2.64 -5.66
CA GLU A 77 -35.09 -3.50 -5.21
C GLU A 77 -36.20 -2.72 -4.49
N GLU A 78 -35.88 -1.59 -3.85
CA GLU A 78 -36.88 -0.75 -3.17
C GLU A 78 -37.72 0.10 -4.14
N LYS A 79 -37.20 0.43 -5.33
CA LYS A 79 -37.93 1.25 -6.30
C LYS A 79 -39.03 0.50 -7.03
N GLU A 80 -38.89 -0.81 -7.23
CA GLU A 80 -39.95 -1.61 -7.85
C GLU A 80 -41.16 -1.73 -6.91
N ASN A 81 -40.93 -1.90 -5.60
CA ASN A 81 -42.00 -2.06 -4.61
C ASN A 81 -42.80 -0.76 -4.33
N LEU A 82 -42.21 0.42 -4.54
CA LEU A 82 -42.91 1.71 -4.38
C LEU A 82 -43.68 2.15 -5.64
N SER A 83 -43.41 1.53 -6.80
CA SER A 83 -44.10 1.84 -8.06
C SER A 83 -45.38 1.02 -8.28
N SER A 84 -45.61 0.00 -7.45
CA SER A 84 -46.79 -0.87 -7.50
C SER A 84 -47.94 -0.43 -6.58
N GLU A 85 -47.76 0.64 -5.80
CA GLU A 85 -48.75 1.15 -4.84
C GLU A 85 -49.23 2.60 -5.13
N ALA A 86 -48.92 3.14 -6.31
CA ALA A 86 -49.37 4.47 -6.76
C ALA A 86 -50.30 4.40 -7.98
#